data_AF-A0A7X8M9B7-F1
#
_entry.id   AF-A0A7X8M9B7-F1
#
_cell.length_a   1.000
_cell.length_b   1.000
_cell.length_c   1.000
_cell.angle_alpha   90.00
_cell.angle_beta   90.00
_cell.angle_gamma   90.00
#
_symmetry.space_group_name_H-M   'P 1'
#
loop_
_entity.id
_entity.type
_entity.pdbx_description
1 polymer ?
#
loop_
_entity_poly.entity_id
_entity_poly.type
_entity_poly.pdbx_seq_one_letter_code
_entity_poly.pdbx_strand_id
1 'polypeptide(L)'
;MFRFADPTWLLLLLIIPMLIYWYERRHRRLQSSLRYSNLDIIKQAPRSPLKKFRHSLFVLRMLALTTLIIAMARPQAGSKSREVITEGIDIMLCMDVSTSMLAEDFQPHNRLEVSKVVAQDFIKSRANDRLGLVVFAGQSFTQCPLTLDYGILLKFMEQIQCGMVEDGTAIGNALANCVNRLRDSKAKSKVVILLTDGQNNRGEIDP
;
A
#
# COMPACT_ATOMS: atom_id res chain seq x y z
N MET A 1 2.51 12.78 -2.10
CA MET A 1 3.51 13.88 -2.14
C MET A 1 3.46 14.45 -3.55
N PHE A 2 3.15 15.74 -3.73
CA PHE A 2 2.99 16.35 -5.07
C PHE A 2 4.37 16.74 -5.63
N ARG A 3 4.73 16.26 -6.81
CA ARG A 3 6.02 16.54 -7.45
C ARG A 3 5.85 16.78 -8.95
N PHE A 4 6.59 17.74 -9.51
CA PHE A 4 6.76 17.87 -10.95
C PHE A 4 7.93 17.00 -11.41
N ALA A 5 7.74 16.23 -12.47
CA ALA A 5 8.82 15.39 -13.01
C ALA A 5 9.92 16.25 -13.65
N ASP A 6 9.51 17.27 -14.42
CA ASP A 6 10.39 18.12 -15.21
C ASP A 6 10.06 19.61 -14.94
N PRO A 7 10.55 20.19 -13.83
CA PRO A 7 10.21 21.55 -13.42
C PRO A 7 10.78 22.64 -14.35
N THR A 8 11.75 22.30 -15.20
CA THR A 8 12.37 23.23 -16.16
C THR A 8 11.38 23.80 -17.17
N TRP A 9 10.32 23.06 -17.51
CA TRP A 9 9.25 23.54 -18.40
C TRP A 9 8.47 24.72 -17.83
N LEU A 10 8.45 24.89 -16.50
CA LEU A 10 7.79 26.04 -15.85
C LEU A 10 8.48 27.37 -16.18
N LEU A 11 9.76 27.36 -16.61
CA LEU A 11 10.44 28.57 -17.07
C LEU A 11 9.78 29.18 -18.32
N LEU A 12 9.11 28.38 -19.16
CA LEU A 12 8.36 28.88 -20.31
C LEU A 12 7.18 29.79 -19.91
N LEU A 13 6.74 29.73 -18.65
CA LEU A 13 5.70 30.61 -18.14
C LEU A 13 6.17 32.09 -18.18
N LEU A 14 7.48 32.36 -18.15
CA LEU A 14 8.04 33.72 -18.35
C LEU A 14 7.79 34.30 -19.75
N ILE A 15 7.46 33.48 -20.75
CA ILE A 15 7.14 33.96 -22.11
C ILE A 15 5.73 34.58 -22.15
N ILE A 16 4.83 34.18 -21.27
CA ILE A 16 3.45 34.68 -21.15
C ILE A 16 3.40 36.21 -20.94
N PRO A 17 4.07 36.81 -19.93
CA PRO A 17 4.06 38.26 -19.75
C PRO A 17 4.70 39.01 -20.91
N MET A 18 5.71 38.43 -21.58
CA MET A 18 6.32 39.02 -22.77
C MET A 18 5.33 39.10 -23.95
N LEU A 19 4.53 38.04 -24.15
CA LEU A 19 3.47 38.02 -25.16
C LEU A 19 2.33 38.98 -24.85
N ILE A 20 1.94 39.12 -23.57
CA ILE A 20 0.95 40.10 -23.12
C ILE A 20 1.45 41.53 -23.38
N TYR A 21 2.68 41.83 -23.00
CA TYR A 21 3.31 43.13 -23.26
C TYR A 21 3.38 43.44 -24.77
N TRP A 22 3.76 42.46 -25.60
CA TRP A 22 3.80 42.63 -27.05
C TRP A 22 2.41 42.87 -27.64
N TYR A 23 1.40 42.13 -27.17
CA TYR A 23 0.01 42.29 -27.59
C TYR A 23 -0.53 43.69 -27.25
N GLU A 24 -0.31 44.18 -26.03
CA GLU A 24 -0.67 45.54 -25.63
C GLU A 24 0.04 46.60 -26.48
N ARG A 25 1.36 46.48 -26.65
CA ARG A 25 2.16 47.43 -27.41
C ARG A 25 1.74 47.47 -28.88
N ARG A 26 1.43 46.32 -29.47
CA ARG A 26 0.90 46.22 -30.84
C ARG A 26 -0.49 46.85 -30.95
N HIS A 27 -1.38 46.62 -29.98
CA HIS A 27 -2.70 47.24 -29.99
C HIS A 27 -2.68 48.75 -29.75
N ARG A 28 -1.78 49.27 -28.91
CA ARG A 28 -1.59 50.72 -28.74
C ARG A 28 -1.06 51.36 -30.02
N ARG A 29 -0.15 50.68 -30.75
CA ARG A 29 0.38 51.17 -32.05
C ARG A 29 -0.63 51.10 -33.20
N LEU A 30 -1.56 50.15 -33.17
CA LEU A 30 -2.62 49.98 -34.18
C LEU A 30 -3.83 50.91 -33.96
N GLN A 31 -3.85 51.71 -32.89
CA GLN A 31 -4.81 52.81 -32.77
C GLN A 31 -4.34 54.01 -33.60
N SER A 32 -4.32 53.84 -34.91
CA SER A 32 -4.14 54.95 -35.83
C SER A 32 -5.37 55.86 -35.70
N SER A 33 -5.20 57.01 -35.04
CA SER A 33 -6.23 58.04 -34.99
C SER A 33 -6.37 58.64 -36.39
N LEU A 34 -7.47 58.34 -37.08
CA LEU A 34 -7.83 59.04 -38.30
C LEU A 34 -8.44 60.39 -37.92
N ARG A 35 -7.78 61.49 -38.32
CA ARG A 35 -8.32 62.83 -38.14
C ARG A 35 -9.44 63.02 -39.17
N TYR A 36 -10.67 63.15 -38.69
CA TYR A 36 -11.85 63.33 -39.54
C TYR A 36 -12.62 64.56 -39.06
N SER A 37 -13.00 65.44 -39.98
CA SER A 37 -13.51 66.78 -39.65
C SER A 37 -14.91 66.80 -39.04
N ASN A 38 -15.68 65.71 -39.12
CA ASN A 38 -17.02 65.63 -38.53
C ASN A 38 -17.24 64.32 -37.76
N LEU A 39 -17.32 64.40 -36.43
CA LEU A 39 -17.44 63.25 -35.54
C LEU A 39 -18.90 62.87 -35.19
N ASP A 40 -19.88 63.65 -35.65
CA ASP A 40 -21.27 63.47 -35.21
C ASP A 40 -21.92 62.23 -35.82
N ILE A 41 -21.49 61.81 -37.01
CA ILE A 41 -21.91 60.55 -37.68
C ILE A 41 -21.40 59.32 -36.90
N ILE A 42 -20.23 59.41 -36.28
CA ILE A 42 -19.59 58.30 -35.55
C ILE A 42 -20.20 58.14 -34.15
N LYS A 43 -20.66 59.24 -33.51
CA LYS A 43 -21.36 59.19 -32.22
C LYS A 43 -22.71 58.45 -32.29
N GLN A 44 -23.37 58.48 -33.44
CA GLN A 44 -24.65 57.80 -33.68
C GLN A 44 -24.50 56.32 -34.08
N ALA A 45 -23.27 55.85 -34.32
CA ALA A 45 -23.03 54.45 -34.68
C ALA A 45 -23.30 53.52 -33.47
N PRO A 46 -24.04 52.41 -33.64
CA PRO A 46 -24.32 51.49 -32.55
C PRO A 46 -23.02 50.89 -32.01
N ARG A 47 -22.78 51.06 -30.70
CA ARG A 47 -21.63 50.44 -30.02
C ARG A 47 -21.84 48.94 -29.96
N SER A 48 -21.27 48.22 -30.92
CA SER A 48 -21.38 46.76 -30.95
C SER A 48 -20.81 46.14 -29.66
N PRO A 49 -21.58 45.30 -28.94
CA PRO A 49 -21.13 44.62 -27.71
C PRO A 49 -19.96 43.68 -27.98
N LEU A 50 -19.75 43.26 -29.24
CA LEU A 50 -18.63 42.44 -29.70
C LEU A 50 -17.26 43.11 -29.47
N LYS A 51 -17.20 44.44 -29.34
CA LYS A 51 -15.95 45.13 -28.96
C LYS A 51 -15.46 44.73 -27.56
N LYS A 52 -16.36 44.37 -26.63
CA LYS A 52 -15.98 43.88 -25.28
C LYS A 52 -15.29 42.52 -25.34
N PHE A 53 -15.70 41.66 -26.27
CA PHE A 53 -15.11 40.33 -26.48
C PHE A 53 -13.86 40.35 -27.37
N ARG A 54 -13.38 41.51 -27.83
CA ARG A 54 -12.21 41.58 -28.72
C ARG A 54 -10.95 40.96 -28.10
N HIS A 55 -10.83 40.97 -26.78
CA HIS A 55 -9.70 40.41 -26.05
C HIS A 55 -9.96 38.99 -25.51
N SER A 56 -11.18 38.46 -25.60
CA SER A 56 -11.52 37.14 -25.04
C SER A 56 -10.75 36.03 -25.72
N LEU A 57 -10.57 36.10 -27.04
CA LEU A 57 -9.80 35.12 -27.81
C LEU A 57 -8.31 35.14 -27.42
N PHE A 58 -7.77 36.31 -27.08
CA PHE A 58 -6.39 36.42 -26.59
C PHE A 58 -6.25 35.81 -25.20
N VAL A 59 -7.17 36.11 -24.27
CA VAL A 59 -7.19 35.52 -22.93
C VAL A 59 -7.28 34.00 -23.00
N LEU A 60 -8.16 33.47 -23.87
CA LEU A 60 -8.32 32.03 -24.05
C LEU A 60 -7.04 31.37 -24.58
N ARG A 61 -6.34 32.02 -25.52
CA ARG A 61 -5.03 31.54 -26.02
C ARG A 61 -3.97 31.51 -24.92
N MET A 62 -3.91 32.53 -24.06
CA MET A 62 -2.97 32.56 -22.94
C MET A 62 -3.28 31.48 -21.90
N LEU A 63 -4.57 31.26 -21.61
CA LEU A 63 -5.00 30.21 -20.69
C LEU A 63 -4.62 28.82 -21.24
N ALA A 64 -4.92 28.55 -22.51
CA ALA A 64 -4.56 27.30 -23.18
C ALA A 64 -3.04 27.06 -23.17
N LEU A 65 -2.23 28.11 -23.38
CA LEU A 65 -0.77 28.01 -23.34
C LEU A 65 -0.27 27.75 -21.91
N THR A 66 -0.91 28.34 -20.90
CA THR A 66 -0.57 28.11 -19.48
C THR A 66 -0.85 26.67 -19.07
N THR A 67 -2.04 26.14 -19.41
CA THR A 67 -2.40 24.74 -19.09
C THR A 67 -1.53 23.76 -19.85
N LEU A 68 -1.14 24.05 -21.09
CA LEU A 68 -0.19 23.25 -21.86
C LEU A 68 1.17 23.18 -21.17
N ILE A 69 1.73 24.32 -20.73
CA ILE A 69 3.02 24.36 -20.01
C ILE A 69 2.94 23.54 -18.70
N ILE A 70 1.86 23.68 -17.95
CA ILE A 70 1.64 22.92 -16.71
C ILE A 70 1.56 21.41 -17.02
N ALA A 71 0.87 21.01 -18.09
CA ALA A 71 0.79 19.62 -18.51
C ALA A 71 2.17 19.06 -18.91
N MET A 72 3.00 19.85 -19.60
CA MET A 72 4.37 19.48 -19.97
C MET A 72 5.28 19.32 -18.74
N ALA A 73 5.08 20.11 -17.68
CA ALA A 73 5.79 19.95 -16.41
C ALA A 73 5.44 18.64 -15.67
N ARG A 74 4.47 17.86 -16.18
CA ARG A 74 4.06 16.54 -15.67
C ARG A 74 3.83 16.55 -14.16
N PRO A 75 2.74 17.17 -13.67
CA PRO A 75 2.37 17.10 -12.27
C PRO A 75 2.05 15.65 -11.91
N GLN A 76 2.83 15.08 -11.00
CA GLN A 76 2.66 13.72 -10.52
C GLN A 76 2.15 13.77 -9.08
N ALA A 77 0.95 13.21 -8.88
CA ALA A 77 0.40 12.91 -7.59
C ALA A 77 0.51 11.39 -7.36
N GLY A 78 1.53 10.97 -6.63
CA GLY A 78 1.77 9.56 -6.33
C GLY A 78 2.06 9.33 -4.85
N SER A 79 1.65 8.17 -4.36
CA SER A 79 2.17 7.58 -3.13
C SER A 79 3.42 6.80 -3.53
N LYS A 80 4.58 7.13 -2.97
CA LYS A 80 5.74 6.24 -3.05
C LYS A 80 5.44 5.08 -2.11
N SER A 81 5.04 3.93 -2.65
CA SER A 81 5.11 2.69 -1.89
C SER A 81 6.59 2.35 -1.75
N ARG A 82 7.13 2.53 -0.54
CA ARG A 82 8.52 2.19 -0.25
C ARG A 82 8.52 0.69 0.01
N GLU A 83 9.10 -0.09 -0.91
CA GLU A 83 9.44 -1.48 -0.60
C GLU A 83 10.52 -1.45 0.48
N VAL A 84 10.11 -1.75 1.71
CA VAL A 84 11.04 -1.94 2.82
C VAL A 84 11.58 -3.36 2.67
N ILE A 85 12.77 -3.48 2.09
CA ILE A 85 13.52 -4.75 2.08
C ILE A 85 14.14 -4.89 3.46
N THR A 86 13.38 -5.40 4.41
CA THR A 86 13.87 -5.81 5.72
C THR A 86 14.34 -7.26 5.67
N GLU A 87 15.48 -7.54 6.30
CA GLU A 87 15.96 -8.90 6.52
C GLU A 87 15.06 -9.60 7.56
N GLY A 88 13.87 -10.00 7.14
CA GLY A 88 12.97 -10.84 7.93
C GLY A 88 13.39 -12.31 7.85
N ILE A 89 13.03 -13.06 8.88
CA ILE A 89 13.17 -14.52 8.89
C ILE A 89 11.81 -15.18 8.66
N ASP A 90 11.83 -16.45 8.26
CA ASP A 90 10.60 -17.24 8.14
C ASP A 90 10.44 -18.14 9.35
N ILE A 91 9.28 -18.02 10.02
CA ILE A 91 8.98 -18.74 11.25
C ILE A 91 7.71 -19.55 11.05
N MET A 92 7.78 -20.86 11.27
CA MET A 92 6.60 -21.72 11.36
C MET A 92 6.31 -22.00 12.83
N LEU A 93 5.15 -21.55 13.30
CA LEU A 93 4.59 -21.94 14.58
C LEU A 93 3.91 -23.29 14.42
N CYS A 94 4.28 -24.26 15.24
CA CYS A 94 3.71 -25.60 15.25
C CYS A 94 3.00 -25.81 16.59
N MET A 95 1.67 -25.83 16.59
CA MET A 95 0.85 -25.84 17.80
C MET A 95 0.15 -27.18 18.00
N ASP A 96 0.34 -27.75 19.17
CA ASP A 96 -0.31 -28.97 19.62
C ASP A 96 -1.75 -28.68 20.06
N VAL A 97 -2.70 -29.45 19.54
CA VAL A 97 -4.14 -29.40 19.87
C VAL A 97 -4.69 -30.75 20.30
N SER A 98 -3.80 -31.64 20.75
CA SER A 98 -4.17 -32.93 21.34
C SER A 98 -4.94 -32.74 22.65
N THR A 99 -5.66 -33.78 23.07
CA THR A 99 -6.48 -33.72 24.29
C THR A 99 -5.67 -33.40 25.55
N SER A 100 -4.37 -33.73 25.61
CA SER A 100 -3.51 -33.39 26.75
C SER A 100 -3.28 -31.88 26.93
N MET A 101 -3.47 -31.08 25.88
CA MET A 101 -3.41 -29.62 25.92
C MET A 101 -4.64 -28.97 26.57
N LEU A 102 -5.69 -29.74 26.88
CA LEU A 102 -6.83 -29.29 27.68
C LEU A 102 -6.56 -29.29 29.19
N ALA A 103 -5.38 -29.74 29.64
CA ALA A 103 -5.01 -29.71 31.06
C ALA A 103 -4.99 -28.27 31.59
N GLU A 104 -5.59 -28.05 32.77
CA GLU A 104 -5.74 -26.74 33.44
C GLU A 104 -4.63 -26.46 34.46
N ASP A 105 -3.41 -26.86 34.14
CA ASP A 105 -2.26 -26.68 35.05
C ASP A 105 -1.85 -25.19 35.19
N PHE A 106 -2.38 -24.33 34.30
CA PHE A 106 -2.16 -22.89 34.28
C PHE A 106 -3.45 -22.11 34.58
N GLN A 107 -4.04 -22.34 35.75
CA GLN A 107 -5.29 -21.71 36.14
C GLN A 107 -5.28 -20.18 35.97
N PRO A 108 -6.37 -19.58 35.45
CA PRO A 108 -7.68 -20.20 35.17
C PRO A 108 -7.83 -20.82 33.77
N HIS A 109 -6.74 -21.01 33.02
CA HIS A 109 -6.78 -21.44 31.62
C HIS A 109 -6.12 -22.81 31.40
N ASN A 110 -6.47 -23.45 30.29
CA ASN A 110 -5.80 -24.67 29.86
C ASN A 110 -4.49 -24.38 29.10
N ARG A 111 -3.63 -25.39 28.95
CA ARG A 111 -2.33 -25.26 28.25
C ARG A 111 -2.48 -24.72 26.83
N LEU A 112 -3.52 -25.12 26.09
CA LEU A 112 -3.79 -24.64 24.73
C LEU A 112 -4.06 -23.13 24.71
N GLU A 113 -4.94 -22.63 25.57
CA GLU A 113 -5.28 -21.22 25.64
C GLU A 113 -4.07 -20.37 26.07
N VAL A 114 -3.28 -20.86 27.04
CA VAL A 114 -2.02 -20.19 27.41
C VAL A 114 -1.03 -20.17 26.24
N SER A 115 -0.90 -21.27 25.51
CA SER A 115 -0.04 -21.35 24.33
C SER A 115 -0.49 -20.40 23.22
N LYS A 116 -1.81 -20.24 23.01
CA LYS A 116 -2.39 -19.27 22.09
C LYS A 116 -2.03 -17.84 22.50
N VAL A 117 -2.19 -17.48 23.77
CA VAL A 117 -1.83 -16.13 24.26
C VAL A 117 -0.35 -15.83 24.04
N VAL A 118 0.54 -16.75 24.42
CA VAL A 118 1.99 -16.58 24.23
C VAL A 118 2.35 -16.46 22.75
N ALA A 119 1.75 -17.29 21.89
CA ALA A 119 1.97 -17.23 20.45
C ALA A 119 1.42 -15.94 19.83
N GLN A 120 0.26 -15.44 20.28
CA GLN A 120 -0.30 -14.17 19.83
C GLN A 120 0.59 -12.99 20.21
N ASP A 121 1.12 -12.96 21.44
CA ASP A 121 2.05 -11.92 21.89
C ASP A 121 3.38 -12.00 21.13
N PHE A 122 3.86 -13.21 20.85
CA PHE A 122 4.99 -13.42 19.96
C PHE A 122 4.74 -12.83 18.57
N ILE A 123 3.60 -13.12 17.94
CA ILE A 123 3.22 -12.57 16.62
C ILE A 123 3.17 -11.04 16.65
N LYS A 124 2.49 -10.45 17.65
CA LYS A 124 2.35 -8.99 17.80
C LYS A 124 3.69 -8.28 18.01
N SER A 125 4.69 -8.96 18.59
CA SER A 125 6.03 -8.41 18.79
C SER A 125 6.87 -8.32 17.50
N ARG A 126 6.43 -8.97 16.40
CA ARG A 126 7.16 -8.99 15.13
C ARG A 126 6.72 -7.85 14.22
N ALA A 127 7.67 -7.30 13.47
CA ALA A 127 7.41 -6.24 12.49
C ALA A 127 7.64 -6.71 11.05
N ASN A 128 8.67 -7.52 10.80
CA ASN A 128 9.17 -7.79 9.45
C ASN A 128 9.38 -9.28 9.13
N ASP A 129 8.94 -10.18 10.01
CA ASP A 129 9.14 -11.62 9.86
C ASP A 129 7.92 -12.24 9.17
N ARG A 130 8.12 -13.27 8.34
CA ARG A 130 6.99 -14.05 7.81
C ARG A 130 6.67 -15.16 8.77
N LEU A 131 5.42 -15.21 9.22
CA LEU A 131 4.95 -16.23 10.14
C LEU A 131 3.92 -17.12 9.45
N GLY A 132 3.97 -18.41 9.76
CA GLY A 132 2.95 -19.37 9.40
C GLY A 132 2.56 -20.22 10.61
N LEU A 133 1.49 -20.97 10.46
CA LEU A 133 0.89 -21.77 11.53
C LEU A 133 0.57 -23.17 11.02
N VAL A 134 1.10 -24.17 11.69
CA VAL A 134 0.75 -25.58 11.58
C VAL A 134 0.10 -25.99 12.89
N VAL A 135 -0.98 -26.76 12.78
CA VAL A 135 -1.70 -27.31 13.91
C VAL A 135 -1.58 -28.82 13.83
N PHE A 136 -1.36 -29.49 14.97
CA PHE A 136 -1.22 -30.93 15.00
C PHE A 136 -1.79 -31.58 16.26
N ALA A 137 -2.23 -32.82 16.08
CA ALA A 137 -2.54 -33.79 17.12
C ALA A 137 -2.11 -35.16 16.57
N GLY A 138 -3.04 -36.11 16.36
CA GLY A 138 -2.76 -37.39 15.69
C GLY A 138 -2.40 -37.24 14.22
N GLN A 139 -2.83 -36.14 13.59
CA GLN A 139 -2.40 -35.71 12.25
C GLN A 139 -1.95 -34.25 12.31
N SER A 140 -1.31 -33.75 11.25
CA SER A 140 -0.90 -32.35 11.17
C SER A 140 -1.30 -31.72 9.84
N PHE A 141 -1.63 -30.43 9.89
CA PHE A 141 -2.03 -29.66 8.71
C PHE A 141 -1.64 -28.19 8.86
N THR A 142 -1.51 -27.51 7.73
CA THR A 142 -1.16 -26.08 7.70
C THR A 142 -2.41 -25.24 7.83
N GLN A 143 -2.58 -24.58 8.97
CA GLN A 143 -3.70 -23.66 9.23
C GLN A 143 -3.49 -22.31 8.54
N CYS A 144 -2.25 -21.80 8.53
CA CYS A 144 -1.90 -20.56 7.84
C CYS A 144 -0.56 -20.72 7.11
N PRO A 145 -0.47 -20.44 5.80
CA PRO A 145 0.81 -20.38 5.10
C PRO A 145 1.63 -19.16 5.57
N LEU A 146 2.93 -19.14 5.24
CA LEU A 146 3.83 -18.03 5.56
C LEU A 146 3.31 -16.71 5.00
N THR A 147 3.07 -15.74 5.88
CA THR A 147 2.52 -14.43 5.52
C THR A 147 3.13 -13.31 6.37
N LEU A 148 3.08 -12.08 5.85
CA LEU A 148 3.33 -10.84 6.60
C LEU A 148 2.05 -10.24 7.19
N ASP A 149 0.89 -10.80 6.84
CA ASP A 149 -0.40 -10.37 7.37
C ASP A 149 -0.64 -10.98 8.76
N TYR A 150 -0.15 -10.30 9.79
CA TYR A 150 -0.34 -10.71 11.18
C TYR A 150 -1.81 -10.69 11.60
N GLY A 151 -2.65 -9.86 10.99
CA GLY A 151 -4.07 -9.77 11.32
C GLY A 151 -4.82 -11.05 10.95
N ILE A 152 -4.53 -11.61 9.77
CA ILE A 152 -5.08 -12.90 9.35
C ILE A 152 -4.53 -14.05 10.22
N LEU A 153 -3.23 -14.03 10.53
CA LEU A 153 -2.61 -15.07 11.35
C LEU A 153 -3.22 -15.13 12.76
N LEU A 154 -3.44 -13.97 13.39
CA LEU A 154 -4.10 -13.88 14.70
C LEU A 154 -5.54 -14.42 14.66
N LYS A 155 -6.31 -14.12 13.61
CA LYS A 155 -7.66 -14.67 13.43
C LYS A 155 -7.65 -16.19 13.29
N PHE A 156 -6.71 -16.74 12.52
CA PHE A 156 -6.58 -18.19 12.41
C PHE A 156 -6.19 -18.84 13.73
N MET A 157 -5.37 -18.15 14.54
CA MET A 157 -4.98 -18.64 15.87
C MET A 157 -6.14 -18.65 16.86
N GLU A 158 -7.02 -17.65 16.83
CA GLU A 158 -8.23 -17.60 17.66
C GLU A 158 -9.19 -18.76 17.36
N GLN A 159 -9.25 -19.21 16.11
CA GLN A 159 -10.10 -20.31 15.65
C GLN A 159 -9.58 -21.70 16.06
N ILE A 160 -8.36 -21.81 16.57
CA ILE A 160 -7.80 -23.09 17.01
C ILE A 160 -8.56 -23.58 18.25
N GLN A 161 -9.07 -24.80 18.15
CA GLN A 161 -9.77 -25.51 19.21
C GLN A 161 -9.31 -26.97 19.27
N CYS A 162 -9.37 -27.57 20.46
CA CYS A 162 -9.14 -29.01 20.62
C CYS A 162 -10.21 -29.80 19.85
N GLY A 163 -9.83 -30.95 19.28
CA GLY A 163 -10.75 -31.81 18.52
C GLY A 163 -10.96 -31.41 17.05
N MET A 164 -10.21 -30.42 16.54
CA MET A 164 -10.16 -30.12 15.10
C MET A 164 -9.50 -31.23 14.27
N VAL A 165 -8.72 -32.09 14.92
CA VAL A 165 -7.95 -33.18 14.32
C VAL A 165 -8.19 -34.43 15.13
N GLU A 166 -8.01 -35.60 14.50
CA GLU A 166 -7.96 -36.87 15.20
C GLU A 166 -6.94 -36.83 16.35
N ASP A 167 -7.31 -37.38 17.50
CA ASP A 167 -6.51 -37.31 18.73
C ASP A 167 -5.21 -38.15 18.65
N GLY A 168 -4.30 -37.86 19.58
CA GLY A 168 -2.91 -38.31 19.59
C GLY A 168 -1.95 -37.14 19.39
N THR A 169 -0.66 -37.43 19.33
CA THR A 169 0.40 -36.43 19.22
C THR A 169 1.48 -36.96 18.28
N ALA A 170 1.49 -36.42 17.06
CA ALA A 170 2.39 -36.81 15.97
C ALA A 170 3.39 -35.69 15.65
N ILE A 171 4.39 -35.54 16.52
CA ILE A 171 5.37 -34.43 16.47
C ILE A 171 6.20 -34.51 15.18
N GLY A 172 6.72 -35.68 14.80
CA GLY A 172 7.56 -35.82 13.62
C GLY A 172 6.82 -35.46 12.33
N ASN A 173 5.56 -35.88 12.18
CA ASN A 173 4.72 -35.49 11.05
C ASN A 173 4.47 -33.97 11.02
N ALA A 174 4.25 -33.35 12.18
CA ALA A 174 4.04 -31.90 12.29
C ALA A 174 5.29 -31.10 11.91
N LEU A 175 6.46 -31.53 12.36
CA LEU A 175 7.75 -30.95 11.98
C LEU A 175 8.03 -31.15 10.49
N ALA A 176 7.78 -32.34 9.94
CA ALA A 176 7.91 -32.60 8.52
C ALA A 176 7.05 -31.65 7.69
N ASN A 177 5.81 -31.40 8.12
CA ASN A 177 4.93 -30.43 7.48
C ASN A 177 5.47 -28.99 7.58
N CYS A 178 6.00 -28.59 8.74
CA CYS A 178 6.64 -27.27 8.88
C CYS A 178 7.85 -27.13 7.95
N VAL A 179 8.73 -28.13 7.91
CA VAL A 179 9.91 -28.16 7.04
C VAL A 179 9.50 -28.12 5.57
N ASN A 180 8.46 -28.87 5.18
CA ASN A 180 7.94 -28.84 3.81
C ASN A 180 7.44 -27.45 3.41
N ARG A 181 6.81 -26.69 4.33
CA ARG A 181 6.39 -25.30 4.08
C ARG A 181 7.57 -24.34 4.00
N LEU A 182 8.63 -24.58 4.76
CA LEU A 182 9.84 -23.77 4.77
C LEU A 182 10.80 -24.10 3.61
N ARG A 183 10.70 -25.29 3.00
CA ARG A 183 11.64 -25.78 1.98
C ARG A 183 11.82 -24.78 0.85
N ASP A 184 10.71 -24.30 0.28
CA ASP A 184 10.71 -23.45 -0.91
C ASP A 184 10.89 -21.95 -0.58
N SER A 185 11.08 -21.61 0.69
CA SER A 185 11.34 -20.23 1.11
C SER A 185 12.74 -19.75 0.68
N LYS A 186 12.80 -18.49 0.22
CA LYS A 186 14.03 -17.76 -0.12
C LYS A 186 14.68 -17.04 1.07
N ALA A 187 14.06 -17.08 2.26
CA ALA A 187 14.63 -16.44 3.45
C ALA A 187 15.95 -17.13 3.86
N LYS A 188 16.94 -16.33 4.29
CA LYS A 188 18.24 -16.83 4.74
C LYS A 188 18.13 -17.68 6.02
N SER A 189 17.24 -17.29 6.92
CA SER A 189 17.00 -17.97 8.19
C SER A 189 15.57 -18.49 8.25
N LYS A 190 15.43 -19.74 8.70
CA LYS A 190 14.17 -20.48 8.79
C LYS A 190 14.11 -21.12 10.17
N VAL A 191 13.02 -20.91 10.89
CA VAL A 191 12.84 -21.39 12.27
C VAL A 191 11.49 -22.09 12.40
N VAL A 192 11.47 -23.20 13.13
CA VAL A 192 10.23 -23.85 13.58
C VAL A 192 10.16 -23.69 15.09
N ILE A 193 9.02 -23.19 15.60
CA ILE A 193 8.75 -23.10 17.03
C ILE A 193 7.65 -24.10 17.35
N LEU A 194 8.01 -25.15 18.08
CA LEU A 194 7.09 -26.20 18.51
C LEU A 194 6.52 -25.85 19.89
N LEU A 195 5.20 -25.83 19.99
CA LEU A 195 4.42 -25.58 21.20
C LEU A 195 3.63 -26.85 21.53
N THR A 196 4.12 -27.63 22.48
CA THR A 196 3.58 -28.95 22.87
C THR A 196 3.89 -29.22 24.34
N ASP A 197 3.18 -30.17 24.94
CA ASP A 197 3.53 -30.72 26.25
C ASP A 197 4.61 -31.82 26.20
N GLY A 198 5.08 -32.17 24.99
CA GLY A 198 6.23 -33.04 24.77
C GLY A 198 5.91 -34.53 24.67
N GLN A 199 4.63 -34.90 24.66
CA GLN A 199 4.25 -36.30 24.41
C GLN A 199 4.30 -36.62 22.91
N ASN A 200 4.83 -37.78 22.55
CA ASN A 200 4.75 -38.30 21.18
C ASN A 200 4.24 -39.74 21.24
N ASN A 201 3.05 -40.01 20.72
CA ASN A 201 2.39 -41.31 20.81
C ASN A 201 1.82 -41.81 19.48
N ARG A 202 1.95 -41.01 18.41
CA ARG A 202 1.45 -41.30 17.08
C ARG A 202 2.39 -40.70 16.03
N GLY A 203 2.18 -41.05 14.77
CA GLY A 203 2.96 -40.53 13.64
C GLY A 203 3.68 -41.63 12.87
N GLU A 204 4.02 -41.33 11.63
CA GLU A 204 4.81 -42.21 10.75
C GLU A 204 6.31 -41.88 10.82
N ILE A 205 6.62 -40.69 11.32
CA ILE A 205 7.96 -40.13 11.42
C ILE A 205 8.26 -39.90 12.90
N ASP A 206 9.36 -40.47 13.38
CA ASP A 206 9.88 -40.18 14.71
C ASP A 206 10.51 -38.78 14.76
N PRO A 207 10.32 -38.02 15.87
CA PRO A 207 10.75 -36.64 16.02
C PRO A 207 12.27 -36.44 16.10
#